data_AF-A0A2G9TEH5-F1
#
_entry.id   AF-A0A2G9TEH5-F1
#
_cell.length_a   1.000
_cell.length_b   1.000
_cell.length_c   1.000
_cell.angle_alpha   90.00
_cell.angle_beta   90.00
_cell.angle_gamma   90.00
#
_symmetry.space_group_name_H-M   'P 1'
#
loop_
_entity.id
_entity.type
_entity.pdbx_description
1 polymer ?
#
loop_
_entity_poly.entity_id
_entity_poly.type
_entity_poly.pdbx_seq_one_letter_code
_entity_poly.pdbx_strand_id
1 'polypeptide(L)'
;VLRSSIMDPESITAVANTMYQYWDTILKSGDLEKRRSSQMSRWMWNHVQDELMKVFKEHPKIAPMAPALEKDVREGKITPGLASEMLIRTFLNV
;
A
#
# COMPACT_ATOMS: atom_id res chain seq x y z
N VAL A 1 0.60 0.13 -29.57
CA VAL A 1 1.06 1.45 -29.05
C VAL A 1 0.47 2.52 -29.96
N LEU A 2 -0.29 3.46 -29.41
CA LEU A 2 -0.90 4.57 -30.16
C LEU A 2 -0.10 5.85 -29.90
N ARG A 3 -0.12 6.78 -30.86
CA ARG A 3 0.35 8.16 -30.67
C ARG A 3 -0.89 9.05 -30.54
N SER A 4 -0.88 9.98 -29.59
CA SER A 4 -2.02 10.88 -29.34
C SER A 4 -1.56 12.29 -29.03
N SER A 5 -2.34 13.28 -29.45
CA SER A 5 -2.17 14.70 -29.13
C SER A 5 -3.51 15.28 -28.71
N ILE A 6 -3.54 16.05 -27.63
CA ILE A 6 -4.77 16.74 -27.19
C ILE A 6 -5.28 17.75 -28.22
N MET A 7 -4.41 18.21 -29.11
CA MET A 7 -4.73 19.13 -30.20
C MET A 7 -5.26 18.41 -31.44
N ASP A 8 -5.27 17.08 -31.45
CA ASP A 8 -5.80 16.24 -32.53
C ASP A 8 -6.95 15.37 -31.98
N PRO A 9 -8.21 15.81 -32.14
CA PRO A 9 -9.38 15.11 -31.63
C PRO A 9 -9.54 13.68 -32.15
N GLU A 10 -9.07 13.38 -33.36
CA GLU A 10 -9.15 12.03 -33.94
C GLU A 10 -8.23 11.07 -33.19
N SER A 11 -7.03 11.53 -32.82
CA SER A 11 -6.09 10.73 -32.04
C SER A 11 -6.63 10.39 -30.65
N ILE A 12 -7.36 11.31 -30.00
CA ILE A 12 -8.02 11.07 -28.72
C ILE A 12 -9.16 10.06 -28.88
N THR A 13 -9.93 10.18 -29.95
CA THR A 13 -11.01 9.25 -30.29
C THR A 13 -10.47 7.83 -30.52
N ALA A 14 -9.31 7.70 -31.19
CA ALA A 14 -8.65 6.41 -31.40
C ALA A 14 -8.22 5.74 -30.07
N VAL A 15 -7.72 6.53 -29.10
CA VAL A 15 -7.42 6.03 -27.75
C VAL A 15 -8.69 5.58 -27.04
N ALA A 16 -9.75 6.40 -27.05
CA ALA A 16 -11.01 6.08 -26.41
C ALA A 16 -11.65 4.81 -26.98
N ASN A 17 -11.67 4.66 -28.30
CA ASN A 17 -12.17 3.45 -28.97
C ASN A 17 -11.38 2.20 -28.55
N THR A 18 -10.06 2.32 -28.44
CA THR A 18 -9.21 1.22 -27.95
C THR A 18 -9.52 0.87 -26.50
N MET A 19 -9.78 1.87 -25.65
CA MET A 19 -10.21 1.63 -24.26
C MET A 19 -11.56 0.88 -24.21
N TYR A 20 -12.53 1.26 -25.06
CA TYR A 20 -13.82 0.56 -25.13
C TYR A 20 -13.68 -0.89 -25.63
N GLN A 21 -12.84 -1.13 -26.65
CA GLN A 21 -12.52 -2.49 -27.12
C GLN A 21 -11.89 -3.35 -26.04
N TYR A 22 -10.94 -2.78 -25.27
CA TYR A 22 -10.37 -3.46 -24.12
C TYR A 22 -11.44 -3.80 -23.08
N TRP A 23 -12.33 -2.84 -22.79
CA TRP A 23 -13.42 -3.03 -21.83
C TRP A 23 -14.35 -4.17 -22.22
N ASP A 24 -14.79 -4.22 -23.47
CA ASP A 24 -15.61 -5.30 -24.00
C ASP A 24 -14.89 -6.66 -23.92
N THR A 25 -13.61 -6.69 -24.30
CA THR A 25 -12.78 -7.91 -24.26
C THR A 25 -12.62 -8.45 -22.85
N ILE A 26 -12.26 -7.60 -21.89
CA ILE A 26 -12.00 -8.02 -20.51
C ILE A 26 -13.28 -8.33 -19.71
N LEU A 27 -14.40 -7.71 -20.07
CA LEU A 27 -15.70 -8.04 -19.51
C LEU A 27 -16.14 -9.44 -19.97
N LYS A 28 -16.03 -9.72 -21.28
CA LYS A 28 -16.37 -11.03 -21.85
C LYS A 28 -15.50 -12.17 -21.32
N SER A 29 -14.22 -11.91 -21.01
CA SER A 29 -13.35 -12.94 -20.43
C SER A 29 -13.58 -13.20 -18.93
N GLY A 30 -14.32 -12.32 -18.23
CA GLY A 30 -14.51 -12.38 -16.79
C GLY A 30 -13.25 -12.03 -15.97
N ASP A 31 -12.14 -11.69 -16.62
CA ASP A 31 -10.88 -11.37 -15.94
C ASP A 31 -10.96 -10.03 -15.21
N LEU A 32 -11.85 -9.13 -15.63
CA LEU A 32 -12.07 -7.86 -14.94
C LEU A 32 -12.51 -8.10 -13.49
N GLU A 33 -13.46 -9.01 -13.29
CA GLU A 33 -14.01 -9.29 -11.97
C GLU A 33 -13.00 -10.02 -11.08
N LYS A 34 -12.26 -10.98 -11.65
CA LYS A 34 -11.15 -11.63 -10.94
C LYS A 34 -10.08 -10.62 -10.49
N ARG A 35 -9.71 -9.69 -11.37
CA ARG A 35 -8.74 -8.62 -11.05
C ARG A 35 -9.28 -7.72 -9.94
N ARG A 36 -10.53 -7.29 -10.03
CA ARG A 36 -11.19 -6.46 -9.00
C ARG A 36 -11.24 -7.17 -7.65
N SER A 37 -11.66 -8.43 -7.61
CA SER A 37 -11.66 -9.23 -6.39
C SER A 37 -10.27 -9.28 -5.74
N SER A 38 -9.23 -9.56 -6.54
CA SER A 38 -7.84 -9.55 -6.03
C SER A 38 -7.36 -8.17 -5.58
N GLN A 39 -7.84 -7.09 -6.21
CA GLN A 39 -7.54 -5.72 -5.81
C GLN A 39 -8.22 -5.39 -4.48
N MET A 40 -9.49 -5.77 -4.30
CA MET A 40 -10.22 -5.52 -3.06
C MET A 40 -9.55 -6.20 -1.86
N SER A 41 -9.16 -7.46 -2.00
CA SER A 41 -8.44 -8.16 -0.93
C SER A 41 -7.11 -7.49 -0.59
N ARG A 42 -6.36 -7.02 -1.60
CA ARG A 42 -5.13 -6.26 -1.37
C ARG A 42 -5.38 -4.92 -0.69
N TRP A 43 -6.42 -4.19 -1.10
CA TRP A 43 -6.79 -2.92 -0.49
C TRP A 43 -7.21 -3.10 0.97
N MET A 44 -7.97 -4.16 1.28
CA MET A 44 -8.32 -4.50 2.66
C MET A 44 -7.06 -4.70 3.51
N TRP A 45 -6.09 -5.50 3.05
CA TRP A 45 -4.86 -5.75 3.80
C TRP A 45 -3.96 -4.52 3.94
N ASN A 46 -3.88 -3.67 2.91
CA ASN A 46 -3.18 -2.39 3.01
C ASN A 46 -3.82 -1.50 4.08
N HIS A 47 -5.16 -1.42 4.11
CA HIS A 47 -5.87 -0.64 5.11
C HIS A 47 -5.63 -1.17 6.53
N VAL A 48 -5.65 -2.50 6.72
CA VAL A 48 -5.30 -3.12 8.00
C VAL A 48 -3.87 -2.78 8.42
N GLN A 49 -2.91 -2.83 7.49
CA GLN A 49 -1.52 -2.49 7.78
C GLN A 49 -1.36 -1.02 8.20
N ASP A 50 -2.02 -0.10 7.49
CA ASP A 50 -1.95 1.34 7.76
C ASP A 50 -2.55 1.67 9.12
N GLU A 51 -3.73 1.13 9.43
CA GLU A 51 -4.39 1.34 10.73
C GLU A 51 -3.61 0.68 11.88
N LEU A 52 -3.09 -0.54 11.70
CA LEU A 52 -2.25 -1.16 12.72
C LEU A 52 -0.98 -0.36 12.98
N MET A 53 -0.32 0.14 11.94
CA MET A 53 0.88 0.97 12.10
C MET A 53 0.57 2.29 12.81
N LYS A 54 -0.57 2.91 12.51
CA LYS A 54 -1.04 4.11 13.20
C LYS A 54 -1.28 3.84 14.68
N VAL A 55 -2.08 2.82 15.00
CA VAL A 55 -2.38 2.41 16.38
C VAL A 55 -1.11 2.07 17.14
N PHE A 56 -0.17 1.36 16.51
CA PHE A 56 1.11 1.01 17.10
C PHE A 56 1.94 2.24 17.48
N LYS A 57 2.09 3.20 16.55
CA LYS A 57 2.86 4.43 16.76
C LYS A 57 2.23 5.37 17.79
N GLU A 58 0.90 5.43 17.84
CA GLU A 58 0.14 6.26 18.79
C GLU A 58 -0.02 5.62 20.18
N HIS A 59 0.37 4.35 20.34
CA HIS A 59 0.17 3.63 21.60
C HIS A 59 0.92 4.29 22.78
N PRO A 60 0.28 4.51 23.96
CA PRO A 60 0.85 5.28 25.06
C PRO A 60 2.19 4.78 25.61
N LYS A 61 2.47 3.47 25.51
CA LYS A 61 3.77 2.90 25.89
C LYS A 61 4.82 2.97 24.77
N ILE A 62 4.40 3.05 23.51
CA ILE A 62 5.28 3.01 22.34
C ILE A 62 5.74 4.40 21.96
N ALA A 63 4.82 5.37 21.85
CA ALA A 63 5.12 6.75 21.48
C ALA A 63 6.29 7.36 22.28
N PRO A 64 6.39 7.23 23.61
CA PRO A 64 7.55 7.74 24.37
C PRO A 64 8.80 6.86 24.25
N MET A 65 8.67 5.56 23.99
CA MET A 65 9.77 4.59 23.96
C MET A 65 10.53 4.59 22.63
N ALA A 66 9.81 4.79 21.51
CA ALA A 66 10.39 4.71 20.17
C ALA A 66 11.58 5.66 19.94
N PRO A 67 11.53 6.97 20.32
CA PRO A 67 12.65 7.88 20.09
C PRO A 67 13.94 7.46 20.84
N ALA A 68 13.79 6.90 22.03
CA ALA A 68 14.92 6.43 22.83
C ALA A 68 15.58 5.21 22.18
N LEU A 69 14.78 4.23 21.73
CA LEU A 69 15.29 3.06 21.04
C LEU A 69 15.91 3.40 19.69
N GLU A 70 15.31 4.32 18.92
CA GLU A 70 15.89 4.81 17.67
C GLU A 70 17.25 5.50 17.89
N LYS A 71 17.41 6.21 19.01
CA LYS A 71 18.70 6.80 19.40
C LYS A 71 19.72 5.71 19.71
N ASP A 72 19.36 4.73 20.53
CA ASP A 72 20.27 3.64 20.90
C ASP A 72 20.67 2.76 19.71
N VAL A 73 19.78 2.59 18.72
CA VAL A 73 20.08 1.92 17.44
C VAL A 73 21.09 2.75 16.63
N ARG A 74 20.86 4.06 16.47
CA ARG A 74 21.77 4.95 15.72
C ARG A 74 23.16 5.04 16.36
N GLU A 75 23.22 4.96 17.69
CA GLU A 75 24.47 4.97 18.46
C GLU A 75 25.12 3.57 18.54
N GLY A 76 24.51 2.53 17.96
CA GLY A 76 25.05 1.18 17.93
C GLY A 76 25.02 0.43 19.26
N LYS A 77 24.25 0.91 20.24
CA LYS A 77 24.13 0.27 21.56
C LYS A 77 23.24 -0.97 21.53
N ILE A 78 22.23 -0.97 20.67
CA ILE A 78 21.32 -2.10 20.43
C ILE A 78 21.13 -2.30 18.94
N THR A 79 20.76 -3.53 18.55
CA THR A 79 20.47 -3.83 17.14
C THR A 79 19.05 -3.37 16.77
N PRO A 80 18.79 -3.04 15.48
CA PRO A 80 17.43 -2.76 15.01
C PRO A 80 16.45 -3.90 15.31
N GLY A 81 16.92 -5.16 15.22
CA GLY A 81 16.13 -6.34 15.56
C GLY A 81 15.66 -6.32 17.02
N LEU A 82 16.58 -6.10 17.97
CA LEU A 82 16.25 -6.04 19.39
C LEU A 82 15.29 -4.87 19.70
N ALA A 83 15.54 -3.68 19.15
CA ALA A 83 14.66 -2.54 19.32
C ALA A 83 13.24 -2.82 18.81
N SER A 84 13.12 -3.43 17.63
CA SER A 84 11.82 -3.80 17.06
C SER A 84 11.08 -4.84 17.90
N GLU A 85 11.78 -5.85 18.42
CA GLU A 85 11.21 -6.85 19.31
C GLU A 85 10.70 -6.20 20.61
N MET A 86 11.47 -5.31 21.22
CA MET A 86 11.06 -4.59 22.42
C MET A 86 9.79 -3.77 22.21
N LEU A 87 9.67 -3.07 21.07
CA LEU A 87 8.45 -2.33 20.73
C LEU A 87 7.25 -3.27 20.52
N ILE A 88 7.42 -4.36 19.77
CA ILE A 88 6.35 -5.33 19.49
C ILE A 88 5.86 -5.98 20.79
N ARG A 89 6.78 -6.45 21.65
CA ARG A 89 6.47 -7.03 22.96
C ARG A 89 5.74 -6.05 23.86
N THR A 90 6.20 -4.80 23.92
CA THR A 90 5.56 -3.75 24.71
C THR A 90 4.13 -3.45 24.24
N PHE A 91 3.89 -3.48 22.92
CA PHE A 91 2.57 -3.28 22.34
C PHE A 91 1.63 -4.46 22.62
N LEU A 92 2.12 -5.70 22.48
CA LEU A 92 1.36 -6.93 22.71
C LEU A 92 1.22 -7.31 24.19
N ASN A 93 1.97 -6.64 25.07
CA ASN A 93 2.04 -6.92 26.51
C ASN A 93 2.50 -8.37 26.81
N VAL A 94 3.57 -8.80 26.12
CA VAL A 94 4.21 -10.14 26.19
C VAL A 94 5.74 -10.08 26.28
#